data_AF-A0A2E4RA88-F1
#
_entry.id   AF-A0A2E4RA88-F1
#
_cell.length_a   1.000
_cell.length_b   1.000
_cell.length_c   1.000
_cell.angle_alpha   90.00
_cell.angle_beta   90.00
_cell.angle_gamma   90.00
#
_symmetry.space_group_name_H-M   'P 1'
#
loop_
_entity.id
_entity.type
_entity.pdbx_description
1 polymer ?
#
loop_
_entity_poly.entity_id
_entity_poly.type
_entity_poly.pdbx_seq_one_letter_code
_entity_poly.pdbx_strand_id
1 'polypeptide(L)'
;ERASKMLPKFLALIRQFEQSPAKALANTLISWLEPIVRMWRFSKSNGITEGFHTKMEMLSRRAYGFRNFENYRLRVLAQCGWNGVINRV
;
A
#
# COMPACT_ATOMS: atom_id res chain seq x y z
N GLU A 1 7.52 -21.67 8.42
CA GLU A 1 7.72 -21.38 9.86
C GLU A 1 7.08 -20.09 10.37
N ARG A 2 7.38 -18.90 9.81
CA ARG A 2 6.93 -17.61 10.38
C ARG A 2 5.40 -17.46 10.48
N ALA A 3 4.68 -17.85 9.44
CA ALA A 3 3.21 -17.79 9.41
C ALA A 3 2.56 -18.62 10.54
N SER A 4 3.01 -19.87 10.70
CA SER A 4 2.51 -20.77 11.75
C SER A 4 2.77 -20.24 13.16
N LYS A 5 3.89 -19.53 13.38
CA LYS A 5 4.20 -18.88 14.66
C LYS A 5 3.36 -17.62 14.92
N MET A 6 3.01 -16.85 13.89
CA MET A 6 2.31 -15.56 14.02
C MET A 6 0.78 -15.67 13.97
N LEU A 7 0.25 -16.66 13.27
CA LEU A 7 -1.19 -16.83 13.05
C LEU A 7 -2.01 -16.90 14.35
N PRO A 8 -1.62 -17.68 15.38
CA PRO A 8 -2.40 -17.76 16.62
C PRO A 8 -2.51 -16.40 17.32
N LYS A 9 -1.41 -15.64 17.36
CA LYS A 9 -1.38 -14.28 17.94
C LYS A 9 -2.26 -13.32 17.14
N PHE A 10 -2.20 -13.41 15.81
CA PHE A 10 -3.01 -12.57 14.93
C PHE A 10 -4.52 -12.81 15.11
N LEU A 11 -4.94 -14.08 15.17
CA LEU A 11 -6.34 -14.44 15.40
C LEU A 11 -6.82 -14.01 16.80
N ALA A 12 -5.98 -14.09 17.82
CA ALA A 12 -6.30 -13.59 19.15
C ALA A 12 -6.57 -12.07 19.16
N LEU A 13 -5.76 -11.29 18.43
CA LEU A 13 -5.96 -9.85 18.28
C LEU A 13 -7.25 -9.51 17.52
N ILE A 14 -7.58 -10.26 16.46
CA ILE A 14 -8.84 -10.09 15.74
C ILE A 14 -10.04 -10.30 16.68
N ARG A 15 -10.00 -11.31 17.54
CA ARG A 15 -11.07 -11.56 18.54
C ARG A 15 -11.20 -10.41 19.55
N GLN A 16 -10.09 -9.78 19.94
CA GLN A 16 -10.13 -8.59 20.79
C GLN A 16 -10.79 -7.41 20.05
N PHE A 17 -10.49 -7.22 18.77
CA PHE A 17 -11.14 -6.17 17.98
C PHE A 17 -12.64 -6.41 17.79
N GLU A 18 -13.06 -7.66 17.64
CA GLU A 18 -14.48 -8.02 17.52
C GLU A 18 -15.31 -7.64 18.76
N GLN A 19 -14.68 -7.66 19.94
CA GLN A 19 -15.29 -7.27 21.22
C GLN A 19 -15.16 -5.77 21.52
N SER A 20 -14.59 -4.99 20.61
CA SER A 20 -14.35 -3.56 20.76
C SER A 20 -15.20 -2.75 19.77
N PRO A 21 -15.24 -1.41 19.87
CA PRO A 21 -15.82 -0.56 18.83
C PRO A 21 -15.19 -0.75 17.44
N ALA A 22 -14.01 -1.37 17.34
CA ALA A 22 -13.33 -1.70 16.09
C ALA A 22 -13.82 -3.01 15.44
N LYS A 23 -15.03 -3.50 15.75
CA LYS A 23 -15.59 -4.72 15.15
C LYS A 23 -15.59 -4.72 13.62
N ALA A 24 -15.80 -3.56 12.99
CA ALA A 24 -15.72 -3.44 11.52
C ALA A 24 -14.31 -3.78 10.98
N LEU A 25 -13.25 -3.37 11.69
CA LEU A 25 -11.88 -3.73 11.33
C LEU A 25 -11.66 -5.24 11.46
N ALA A 26 -12.17 -5.87 12.52
CA ALA A 26 -12.08 -7.32 12.70
C ALA A 26 -12.70 -8.07 11.51
N ASN A 27 -13.89 -7.67 11.08
CA ASN A 27 -14.58 -8.26 9.93
C ASN A 27 -13.75 -8.12 8.64
N THR A 28 -13.17 -6.95 8.39
CA THR A 28 -12.29 -6.73 7.24
C THR A 28 -11.05 -7.62 7.30
N LEU A 29 -10.38 -7.72 8.44
CA LEU A 29 -9.19 -8.57 8.59
C LEU A 29 -9.51 -10.05 8.39
N ILE A 30 -10.69 -10.51 8.83
CA ILE A 30 -11.18 -11.88 8.59
C ILE A 30 -11.45 -12.09 7.10
N SER A 31 -12.16 -11.16 6.44
CA SER A 31 -12.47 -11.23 5.00
C SER A 31 -11.21 -11.24 4.12
N TRP A 32 -10.11 -10.66 4.59
CA TRP A 32 -8.84 -10.56 3.86
C TRP A 32 -7.75 -11.49 4.40
N LEU A 33 -8.13 -12.47 5.25
CA LEU A 33 -7.18 -13.31 5.98
C LEU A 33 -6.24 -14.08 5.05
N GLU A 34 -6.78 -14.67 3.97
CA GLU A 34 -5.97 -15.46 3.03
C GLU A 34 -4.89 -14.60 2.34
N PRO A 35 -5.21 -13.45 1.70
CA PRO A 35 -4.19 -12.52 1.18
C PRO A 35 -3.14 -12.11 2.22
N ILE A 36 -3.56 -11.76 3.44
CA ILE A 36 -2.66 -11.32 4.52
C ILE A 36 -1.67 -12.43 4.88
N VAL A 37 -2.16 -13.66 5.07
CA VAL A 37 -1.29 -14.80 5.40
C VAL A 37 -0.38 -15.14 4.21
N ARG A 38 -0.86 -15.01 2.97
CA ARG A 38 -0.05 -15.21 1.76
C ARG A 38 1.11 -14.21 1.68
N MET A 39 0.91 -12.96 2.10
CA MET A 39 1.98 -11.96 2.14
C MET A 39 3.15 -12.38 3.04
N TRP A 40 2.91 -13.17 4.09
CA TRP A 40 3.97 -13.63 5.00
C TRP A 40 4.97 -14.59 4.34
N ARG A 41 4.71 -15.06 3.11
CA ARG A 41 5.66 -15.83 2.29
C ARG A 41 6.70 -14.94 1.61
N PHE A 42 6.44 -13.65 1.48
CA PHE A 42 7.30 -12.71 0.78
C PHE A 42 8.05 -11.81 1.77
N SER A 43 9.27 -11.43 1.42
CA SER A 43 10.08 -10.45 2.16
C SER A 43 9.91 -9.03 1.62
N LYS A 44 9.01 -8.82 0.66
CA LYS A 44 8.79 -7.54 0.01
C LYS A 44 7.93 -6.64 0.91
N SER A 45 8.35 -5.39 1.06
CA SER A 45 7.56 -4.36 1.73
C SER A 45 6.76 -3.55 0.71
N ASN A 46 5.71 -2.85 1.17
CA ASN A 46 4.98 -1.90 0.32
C ASN A 46 5.74 -0.58 0.09
N GLY A 47 7.00 -0.47 0.53
CA GLY A 47 7.74 0.80 0.58
C GLY A 47 7.90 1.47 -0.79
N ILE A 48 8.05 0.68 -1.86
CA ILE A 48 8.13 1.23 -3.23
C ILE A 48 6.78 1.86 -3.63
N THR A 49 5.68 1.15 -3.41
CA THR A 49 4.32 1.64 -3.70
C THR A 49 4.03 2.91 -2.91
N GLU A 50 4.32 2.92 -1.61
CA GLU A 50 4.14 4.10 -0.74
C GLU A 50 5.01 5.28 -1.18
N GLY A 51 6.24 5.01 -1.60
CA GLY A 51 7.13 6.02 -2.17
C GLY A 51 6.53 6.67 -3.42
N PHE A 52 5.95 5.86 -4.32
CA PHE A 52 5.25 6.37 -5.50
C PHE A 52 4.00 7.17 -5.13
N HIS A 53 3.15 6.66 -4.22
CA HIS A 53 1.97 7.39 -3.76
C HIS A 53 2.33 8.73 -3.12
N THR A 54 3.36 8.77 -2.26
CA THR A 54 3.85 10.01 -1.63
C THR A 54 4.29 11.01 -2.69
N LYS A 55 5.04 10.56 -3.70
CA LYS A 55 5.50 11.43 -4.79
C LYS A 55 4.32 11.96 -5.62
N MET A 56 3.34 11.11 -5.93
CA MET A 56 2.12 11.49 -6.63
C MET A 56 1.32 12.54 -5.84
N GLU A 57 1.14 12.33 -4.54
CA GLU A 57 0.45 13.28 -3.66
C GLU A 57 1.19 14.63 -3.59
N MET A 58 2.52 14.60 -3.47
CA MET A 58 3.35 15.80 -3.49
C MET A 58 3.25 16.57 -4.81
N LEU A 59 3.13 15.87 -5.95
CA LEU A 59 2.90 16.51 -7.25
C LEU A 59 1.55 17.25 -7.26
N SER A 60 0.49 16.61 -6.78
CA SER A 60 -0.85 17.20 -6.69
C SER A 60 -0.88 18.41 -5.75
N ARG A 61 -0.25 18.31 -4.57
CA ARG A 61 -0.15 19.42 -3.60
C ARG A 61 0.57 20.63 -4.17
N ARG A 62 1.72 20.42 -4.83
CA ARG A 62 2.52 21.52 -5.43
C ARG A 62 1.83 22.19 -6.62
N ALA A 63 0.96 21.47 -7.31
CA ALA A 63 0.18 22.01 -8.42
C ALA A 63 -1.13 22.68 -7.96
N TYR A 64 -1.46 22.62 -6.66
CA TYR A 64 -2.77 23.00 -6.12
C TYR A 64 -3.93 22.23 -6.79
N GLY A 65 -3.68 20.95 -7.10
CA GLY A 65 -4.59 20.08 -7.84
C GLY A 65 -4.42 20.16 -9.36
N PHE A 66 -4.74 19.07 -10.05
CA PHE A 66 -4.74 19.01 -11.50
C PHE A 66 -6.18 19.03 -12.02
N ARG A 67 -6.49 19.99 -12.90
CA ARG A 67 -7.78 20.04 -13.60
C ARG A 67 -7.86 19.05 -14.76
N ASN A 68 -6.71 18.76 -15.38
CA ASN A 68 -6.58 17.84 -16.51
C ASN A 68 -5.77 16.62 -16.08
N PHE A 69 -6.36 15.44 -16.21
CA PHE A 69 -5.74 14.17 -15.84
C PHE A 69 -4.49 13.84 -16.67
N GLU A 70 -4.44 14.20 -17.95
CA GLU A 70 -3.27 13.94 -18.79
C GLU A 70 -2.04 14.71 -18.30
N ASN A 71 -2.23 15.96 -17.88
CA ASN A 71 -1.16 16.76 -17.28
C ASN A 71 -0.64 16.16 -15.96
N TYR A 72 -1.54 15.59 -15.15
CA TYR A 72 -1.16 14.83 -13.95
C TYR A 72 -0.36 13.59 -14.33
N ARG A 73 -0.90 12.78 -15.25
CA ARG A 73 -0.30 11.53 -15.73
C ARG A 73 1.11 11.75 -16.27
N LEU A 74 1.32 12.77 -17.11
CA LEU A 74 2.65 13.11 -17.66
C LEU A 74 3.67 13.40 -16.54
N ARG A 75 3.27 14.12 -15.50
CA ARG A 75 4.14 14.43 -14.36
C ARG A 75 4.44 13.22 -13.50
N VAL A 76 3.46 12.35 -13.30
CA VAL A 76 3.66 11.07 -12.61
C VAL A 76 4.63 10.19 -13.40
N LEU A 77 4.45 10.04 -14.72
CA LEU A 77 5.36 9.26 -15.55
C LEU A 77 6.79 9.83 -15.53
N ALA A 78 6.93 11.16 -15.62
CA ALA A 78 8.24 11.81 -15.59
C ALA A 78 8.99 11.61 -14.25
N GLN A 79 8.26 11.44 -13.14
CA GLN A 79 8.86 11.37 -11.79
C GLN A 79 8.90 9.97 -11.19
N CYS A 80 7.96 9.10 -11.56
CA CYS A 80 7.80 7.74 -11.02
C CYS A 80 8.07 6.66 -12.07
N GLY A 81 8.02 6.98 -13.37
CA GLY A 81 8.31 6.06 -14.47
C GLY A 81 9.74 6.14 -15.00
N TRP A 82 10.58 6.99 -14.42
CA TRP A 82 11.97 7.16 -14.85
C TRP A 82 12.83 5.97 -14.40
N ASN A 83 13.36 5.20 -15.35
CA ASN A 83 14.20 4.02 -15.10
C ASN A 83 15.71 4.32 -15.05
N GLY A 84 16.11 5.60 -15.12
CA GLY A 84 17.51 6.01 -15.01
C GLY A 84 18.21 6.29 -16.34
N VAL A 85 17.62 5.91 -17.48
CA VAL A 85 18.27 6.03 -18.79
C VAL A 85 17.86 7.32 -19.49
N ILE A 86 18.79 8.27 -19.59
CA ILE A 86 18.67 9.39 -20.53
C ILE A 86 19.24 8.91 -21.85
N ASN A 87 18.38 8.48 -22.78
CA ASN A 87 18.76 8.42 -24.18
C ASN A 87 18.88 9.87 -24.67
N ARG A 88 20.08 10.45 -24.54
CA ARG A 88 20.43 11.62 -25.32
C ARG A 88 20.58 11.11 -26.75
N VAL A 89 19.60 11.44 -27.59
CA VAL A 89 19.73 11.31 -29.04
C VAL A 89 20.83 12.24 -29.52
#